data_AF-A0AA96XI31-F1
#
_entry.id   AF-A0AA96XI31-F1
#
_cell.length_a   1.000
_cell.length_b   1.000
_cell.length_c   1.000
_cell.angle_alpha   90.00
_cell.angle_beta   90.00
_cell.angle_gamma   90.00
#
_symmetry.space_group_name_H-M   'P 1'
#
loop_
_entity.id
_entity.type
_entity.pdbx_description
1 polymer ?
#
loop_
_entity_poly.entity_id
_entity_poly.type
_entity_poly.pdbx_seq_one_letter_code
_entity_poly.pdbx_strand_id
1 'polypeptide(L)'
;MGTPGRVLDVLDREALETRQLSTVVLDEADRMLDMGFREDMERILGAMPPRRQTVLFSATFPPDIEALSRAFQRQPVRVTVETTTAGPDIQQVRYDCEPEEKQALLLRILRHYQPASAIVFCNLKATVVELKKSLSASGVSVDGLQGDLEQFERDRVMAKFRNQSTRVLIATDVAGRGIDVEALDAVINFDLPMQAEPYVHRIGRTGRAGRAGLAVSIVTPRDGRKVDDIQLATGVKLERGDVESLPSADPRNAVSLESTWDTLYISAGRKDKMRPGDILGALTGEAGGLDATDVGKIEIQDHVAYVAVARRVSRVAFQRLSEGRIKGRRYKIERVK
;
A
#
# COMPACT_ATOMS: atom_id res chain seq x y z
N MET A 1 7.17 10.62 15.49
CA MET A 1 7.31 9.74 14.31
C MET A 1 7.45 10.63 13.09
N GLY A 2 8.42 10.37 12.21
CA GLY A 2 8.61 11.11 10.97
C GLY A 2 9.67 10.43 10.11
N THR A 3 9.69 10.73 8.81
CA THR A 3 10.75 10.30 7.90
C THR A 3 12.04 11.10 8.16
N PRO A 4 13.24 10.56 7.87
CA PRO A 4 14.51 11.22 8.17
C PRO A 4 14.56 12.68 7.70
N GLY A 5 14.29 12.94 6.42
CA GLY A 5 14.34 14.31 5.89
C GLY A 5 13.39 15.30 6.59
N ARG A 6 12.18 14.88 6.99
CA ARG A 6 11.26 15.77 7.72
C ARG A 6 11.69 15.99 9.16
N VAL A 7 12.18 14.95 9.83
CA VAL A 7 12.69 15.07 11.21
C VAL A 7 13.90 16.00 11.23
N LEU A 8 14.79 15.87 10.26
CA LEU A 8 15.95 16.73 10.11
C LEU A 8 15.57 18.19 9.86
N ASP A 9 14.61 18.46 8.96
CA ASP A 9 14.09 19.82 8.74
C ASP A 9 13.50 20.43 10.01
N VAL A 10 12.79 19.66 10.83
CA VAL A 10 12.25 20.14 12.12
C VAL A 10 13.37 20.39 13.14
N LEU A 11 14.41 19.56 13.16
CA LEU A 11 15.59 19.76 14.01
C LEU A 11 16.38 21.01 13.61
N ASP A 12 16.62 21.19 12.31
CA ASP A 12 17.37 22.33 11.76
C ASP A 12 16.64 23.67 11.99
N ARG A 13 15.30 23.63 12.14
CA ARG A 13 14.47 24.78 12.54
C ARG A 13 14.37 24.99 14.05
N GLU A 14 15.09 24.19 14.84
CA GLU A 14 15.02 24.19 16.32
C GLU A 14 13.59 24.01 16.87
N ALA A 15 12.71 23.39 16.08
CA ALA A 15 11.29 23.21 16.42
C ALA A 15 11.03 21.91 17.20
N LEU A 16 12.08 21.12 17.49
CA LEU A 16 12.03 19.89 18.26
C LEU A 16 13.06 19.93 19.39
N GLU A 17 12.58 19.98 20.65
CA GLU A 17 13.43 19.89 21.83
C GLU A 17 13.86 18.44 22.07
N THR A 18 15.16 18.15 21.90
CA THR A 18 15.68 16.78 21.97
C THR A 18 16.18 16.39 23.36
N ARG A 19 16.46 17.36 24.24
CA ARG A 19 17.18 17.12 25.52
C ARG A 19 16.52 16.10 26.45
N GLN A 20 15.20 15.98 26.39
CA GLN A 20 14.42 15.08 27.25
C GLN A 20 14.08 13.74 26.58
N LEU A 21 14.57 13.50 25.36
CA LEU A 21 14.28 12.24 24.66
C LEU A 21 15.06 11.09 25.29
N SER A 22 14.31 10.17 25.89
CA SER A 22 14.83 8.96 26.52
C SER A 22 14.91 7.76 25.58
N THR A 23 14.16 7.78 24.47
CA THR A 23 14.04 6.65 23.55
C THR A 23 14.01 7.11 22.10
N VAL A 24 14.76 6.41 21.24
CA VAL A 24 14.70 6.54 19.78
C VAL A 24 14.46 5.17 19.18
N VAL A 25 13.51 5.10 18.25
CA VAL A 25 13.20 3.88 17.50
C VAL A 25 13.48 4.14 16.02
N LEU A 26 14.34 3.31 15.45
CA LEU A 26 14.57 3.23 14.01
C LEU A 26 13.81 2.01 13.51
N ASP A 27 12.82 2.23 12.65
CA ASP A 27 12.05 1.16 12.02
C ASP A 27 12.38 1.10 10.54
N GLU A 28 12.47 -0.11 9.99
CA GLU A 28 12.98 -0.38 8.63
C GLU A 28 14.33 0.34 8.34
N ALA A 29 15.31 0.19 9.23
CA ALA A 29 16.57 0.95 9.17
C ALA A 29 17.39 0.69 7.89
N ASP A 30 17.39 -0.53 7.39
CA ASP A 30 17.96 -0.88 6.08
C ASP A 30 17.34 -0.06 4.95
N ARG A 31 16.02 0.13 4.96
CA ARG A 31 15.32 0.93 3.95
C ARG A 31 15.71 2.40 3.97
N MET A 32 15.95 2.97 5.14
CA MET A 32 16.40 4.36 5.23
C MET A 32 17.79 4.53 4.59
N LEU A 33 18.69 3.56 4.76
CA LEU A 33 20.00 3.56 4.11
C LEU A 33 19.91 3.36 2.60
N ASP A 34 19.08 2.43 2.12
CA ASP A 34 18.83 2.22 0.68
C ASP A 34 18.36 3.50 -0.03
N MET A 35 17.64 4.36 0.69
CA MET A 35 17.12 5.63 0.16
C MET A 35 18.14 6.77 0.20
N GLY A 36 19.37 6.51 0.66
CA GLY A 36 20.42 7.52 0.79
C GLY A 36 20.29 8.40 2.03
N PHE A 37 19.44 8.05 3.00
CA PHE A 37 19.26 8.85 4.23
C PHE A 37 20.33 8.58 5.30
N ARG A 38 21.49 8.04 4.93
CA ARG A 38 22.58 7.77 5.88
C ARG A 38 22.96 9.02 6.68
N GLU A 39 23.33 10.07 5.96
CA GLU A 39 23.80 11.31 6.57
C GLU A 39 22.71 11.95 7.43
N ASP A 40 21.47 11.94 6.95
CA ASP A 40 20.32 12.43 7.70
C ASP A 40 20.13 11.67 9.02
N MET A 41 20.20 10.34 9.00
CA MET A 41 20.08 9.53 10.21
C MET A 41 21.21 9.79 11.20
N GLU A 42 22.45 9.89 10.72
CA GLU A 42 23.61 10.18 11.56
C GLU A 42 23.48 11.55 12.23
N ARG A 43 23.03 12.57 11.49
CA ARG A 43 22.74 13.91 12.03
C ARG A 43 21.63 13.89 13.07
N ILE A 44 20.51 13.22 12.77
CA ILE A 44 19.38 13.09 13.70
C ILE A 44 19.85 12.40 14.98
N LEU A 45 20.47 11.23 14.87
CA LEU A 45 20.92 10.43 16.02
C LEU A 45 22.03 11.12 16.83
N GLY A 46 22.85 11.93 16.17
CA GLY A 46 23.87 12.78 16.79
C GLY A 46 23.29 13.95 17.59
N ALA A 47 22.16 14.51 17.16
CA ALA A 47 21.45 15.59 17.86
C ALA A 47 20.65 15.10 19.09
N MET A 48 20.49 13.77 19.25
CA MET A 48 19.78 13.19 20.39
C MET A 48 20.68 13.05 21.62
N PRO A 49 20.11 13.09 22.85
CA PRO A 49 20.89 12.91 24.07
C PRO A 49 21.73 11.63 24.04
N PRO A 50 22.97 11.66 24.55
CA PRO A 50 23.83 10.48 24.55
C PRO A 50 23.25 9.37 25.43
N ARG A 51 22.63 9.71 26.57
CA ARG A 51 21.94 8.75 27.45
C ARG A 51 20.49 8.58 27.03
N ARG A 52 20.27 7.64 26.11
CA ARG A 52 18.95 7.20 25.65
C ARG A 52 18.95 5.70 25.36
N GLN A 53 17.77 5.11 25.28
CA GLN A 53 17.54 3.82 24.65
C GLN A 53 17.44 4.02 23.13
N THR A 54 18.17 3.21 22.36
CA THR A 54 18.05 3.17 20.89
C THR A 54 17.60 1.78 20.48
N VAL A 55 16.41 1.69 19.89
CA VAL A 55 15.86 0.44 19.33
C VAL A 55 15.97 0.50 17.81
N LEU A 56 16.52 -0.54 17.19
CA LEU A 56 16.73 -0.62 15.75
C LEU A 56 16.05 -1.88 15.23
N PHE A 57 15.08 -1.71 14.34
CA PHE A 57 14.42 -2.76 13.58
C PHE A 57 14.89 -2.69 12.13
N SER A 58 15.22 -3.85 11.57
CA SER A 58 15.69 -3.97 10.19
C SER A 58 15.37 -5.38 9.69
N ALA A 59 14.93 -5.48 8.43
CA ALA A 59 14.66 -6.78 7.82
C ALA A 59 15.97 -7.52 7.47
N THR A 60 16.98 -6.76 7.08
CA THR A 60 18.33 -7.22 6.76
C THR A 60 19.36 -6.58 7.70
N PHE A 61 20.55 -7.16 7.79
CA PHE A 61 21.62 -6.63 8.67
C PHE A 61 22.96 -6.50 7.93
N PRO A 62 23.04 -5.68 6.86
CA PRO A 62 24.29 -5.43 6.13
C PRO A 62 25.33 -4.70 6.99
N PRO A 63 26.62 -4.66 6.57
CA PRO A 63 27.70 -4.00 7.32
C PRO A 63 27.41 -2.56 7.72
N ASP A 64 26.65 -1.88 6.86
CA ASP A 64 26.19 -0.51 7.00
C ASP A 64 25.19 -0.31 8.14
N ILE A 65 24.30 -1.27 8.36
CA ILE A 65 23.39 -1.30 9.52
C ILE A 65 24.14 -1.67 10.78
N GLU A 66 25.10 -2.59 10.67
CA GLU A 66 25.96 -2.96 11.79
C GLU A 66 26.84 -1.77 12.24
N ALA A 67 27.32 -0.95 11.31
CA ALA A 67 28.02 0.30 11.62
C ALA A 67 27.12 1.28 12.38
N LEU A 68 25.88 1.48 11.91
CA LEU A 68 24.91 2.35 12.58
C LEU A 68 24.57 1.86 13.99
N SER A 69 24.34 0.55 14.15
CA SER A 69 24.09 -0.10 15.44
C SER A 69 25.26 0.12 16.41
N ARG A 70 26.51 -0.10 15.94
CA ARG A 70 27.72 0.13 16.76
C ARG A 70 27.91 1.59 17.15
N ALA A 71 27.59 2.52 16.27
CA ALA A 71 27.76 3.95 16.54
C ALA A 71 26.71 4.51 17.52
N PHE A 72 25.47 4.03 17.46
CA PHE A 72 24.33 4.69 18.12
C PHE A 72 23.54 3.83 19.11
N GLN A 73 23.90 2.56 19.31
CA GLN A 73 23.38 1.71 20.38
C GLN A 73 24.48 1.39 21.41
N ARG A 74 24.08 1.15 22.67
CA ARG A 74 24.99 0.77 23.75
C ARG A 74 24.67 -0.64 24.21
N GLN A 75 25.63 -1.55 24.04
CA GLN A 75 25.46 -2.98 24.39
C GLN A 75 24.09 -3.53 23.94
N PRO A 76 23.74 -3.43 22.65
CA PRO A 76 22.42 -3.83 22.18
C PRO A 76 22.21 -5.33 22.36
N VAL A 77 21.04 -5.71 22.85
CA VAL A 77 20.58 -7.11 22.78
C VAL A 77 20.13 -7.37 21.35
N ARG A 78 20.80 -8.30 20.67
CA ARG A 78 20.44 -8.70 19.31
C ARG A 78 19.36 -9.78 19.38
N VAL A 79 18.20 -9.47 18.83
CA VAL A 79 17.11 -10.42 18.63
C VAL A 79 17.03 -10.72 17.14
N THR A 80 17.25 -11.97 16.77
CA THR A 80 17.11 -12.43 15.39
C THR A 80 15.93 -13.39 15.34
N VAL A 81 14.94 -13.06 14.52
CA VAL A 81 13.84 -13.98 14.23
C VAL A 81 14.34 -14.88 13.11
N GLU A 82 14.62 -16.14 13.44
CA GLU A 82 14.89 -17.14 12.42
C GLU A 82 13.63 -17.32 11.58
N THR A 83 13.73 -17.06 10.27
CA THR A 83 12.65 -17.35 9.33
C THR A 83 12.43 -18.85 9.32
N THR A 84 11.35 -19.32 9.96
CA THR A 84 10.89 -20.69 9.80
C THR A 84 10.79 -21.00 8.31
N THR A 85 11.33 -22.15 7.91
CA THR A 85 11.59 -22.65 6.56
C THR A 85 10.41 -22.72 5.58
N ALA A 86 9.21 -22.30 5.99
CA ALA A 86 8.12 -22.03 5.07
C ALA A 86 7.98 -20.50 4.96
N GLY A 87 8.62 -19.92 3.95
CA GLY A 87 8.29 -18.57 3.52
C GLY A 87 6.79 -18.45 3.20
N PRO A 88 6.24 -17.23 3.12
CA PRO A 88 4.84 -17.05 2.69
C PRO A 88 4.62 -17.80 1.38
N ASP A 89 3.50 -18.53 1.28
CA ASP A 89 3.13 -19.32 0.09
C ASP A 89 2.76 -18.36 -1.06
N ILE A 90 3.78 -17.84 -1.73
CA ILE A 90 3.64 -16.88 -2.81
C ILE A 90 3.97 -17.59 -4.12
N GLN A 91 2.95 -17.79 -4.94
CA GLN A 91 3.14 -18.20 -6.32
C GLN A 91 3.79 -17.04 -7.10
N GLN A 92 5.00 -17.27 -7.58
CA GLN A 92 5.75 -16.30 -8.38
C GLN A 92 5.74 -16.72 -9.86
N VAL A 93 5.27 -15.85 -10.74
CA VAL A 93 5.22 -16.09 -12.19
C VAL A 93 5.70 -14.87 -12.95
N ARG A 94 6.44 -15.08 -14.03
CA ARG A 94 6.81 -14.01 -14.97
C ARG A 94 6.08 -14.15 -16.30
N TYR A 95 5.73 -13.03 -16.92
CA TYR A 95 5.27 -12.97 -18.30
C TYR A 95 6.19 -12.04 -19.08
N ASP A 96 6.70 -12.56 -20.20
CA ASP A 96 7.64 -11.85 -21.06
C ASP A 96 6.88 -11.17 -22.21
N CYS A 97 7.17 -9.90 -22.50
CA CYS A 97 6.60 -9.18 -23.64
C CYS A 97 7.53 -8.05 -24.12
N GLU A 98 7.20 -7.45 -25.26
CA GLU A 98 7.86 -6.21 -25.68
C GLU A 98 7.40 -5.00 -24.82
N PRO A 99 8.22 -3.94 -24.70
CA PRO A 99 7.88 -2.77 -23.88
C PRO A 99 6.53 -2.15 -24.21
N GLU A 100 6.16 -2.10 -25.49
CA GLU A 100 4.93 -1.51 -26.00
C GLU A 100 3.69 -2.35 -25.63
N GLU A 101 3.88 -3.63 -25.34
CA GLU A 101 2.81 -4.59 -25.03
C GLU A 101 2.48 -4.66 -23.54
N LYS A 102 3.35 -4.14 -22.67
CA LYS A 102 3.24 -4.28 -21.20
C LYS A 102 1.88 -3.88 -20.67
N GLN A 103 1.32 -2.77 -21.17
CA GLN A 103 0.03 -2.25 -20.74
C GLN A 103 -1.13 -3.18 -21.12
N ALA A 104 -1.10 -3.70 -22.34
CA ALA A 104 -2.09 -4.69 -22.79
C ALA A 104 -1.96 -5.98 -21.99
N LEU A 105 -0.73 -6.46 -21.78
CA LEU A 105 -0.44 -7.65 -20.98
C LEU A 105 -0.91 -7.51 -19.53
N LEU A 106 -0.69 -6.36 -18.88
CA LEU A 106 -1.18 -6.09 -17.53
C LEU A 106 -2.70 -6.28 -17.43
N LEU A 107 -3.46 -5.75 -18.39
CA LEU A 107 -4.91 -5.92 -18.41
C LEU A 107 -5.32 -7.39 -18.57
N ARG A 108 -4.61 -8.15 -19.43
CA ARG A 108 -4.85 -9.59 -19.62
C ARG A 108 -4.57 -10.38 -18.35
N ILE A 109 -3.47 -10.08 -17.65
CA ILE A 109 -3.11 -10.66 -16.35
C ILE A 109 -4.21 -10.39 -15.32
N LEU A 110 -4.63 -9.12 -15.19
CA LEU A 110 -5.68 -8.74 -14.24
C LEU A 110 -7.01 -9.47 -14.52
N ARG A 111 -7.38 -9.65 -15.79
CA ARG A 111 -8.60 -10.37 -16.20
C ARG A 111 -8.51 -11.88 -15.99
N HIS A 112 -7.31 -12.45 -16.11
CA HIS A 112 -7.07 -13.86 -15.85
C HIS A 112 -7.20 -14.18 -14.36
N TYR A 113 -6.43 -13.47 -13.53
CA TYR A 113 -6.35 -13.77 -12.09
C TYR A 113 -7.46 -13.14 -11.26
N GLN A 114 -8.08 -12.06 -11.74
CA GLN A 114 -9.20 -11.35 -11.10
C GLN A 114 -9.01 -11.08 -9.60
N PRO A 115 -7.84 -10.56 -9.14
CA PRO A 115 -7.61 -10.34 -7.72
C PRO A 115 -8.66 -9.39 -7.13
N ALA A 116 -9.14 -9.65 -5.92
CA ALA A 116 -10.02 -8.72 -5.22
C ALA A 116 -9.23 -7.50 -4.71
N SER A 117 -7.95 -7.71 -4.38
CA SER A 117 -7.00 -6.64 -4.06
C SER A 117 -5.64 -6.87 -4.72
N ALA A 118 -5.17 -5.90 -5.50
CA ALA A 118 -3.87 -5.95 -6.14
C ALA A 118 -3.13 -4.63 -6.06
N ILE A 119 -1.80 -4.70 -5.93
CA ILE A 119 -0.91 -3.56 -6.12
C ILE A 119 -0.06 -3.76 -7.37
N VAL A 120 0.05 -2.71 -8.18
CA VAL A 120 0.87 -2.67 -9.39
C VAL A 120 2.02 -1.70 -9.15
N PHE A 121 3.25 -2.19 -9.13
CA PHE A 121 4.44 -1.37 -8.96
C PHE A 121 5.02 -0.95 -10.31
N CYS A 122 5.19 0.35 -10.49
CA CYS A 122 5.89 0.94 -11.63
C CYS A 122 6.97 1.92 -11.17
N ASN A 123 7.92 2.23 -12.03
CA ASN A 123 9.07 3.06 -11.63
C ASN A 123 8.76 4.56 -11.72
N LEU A 124 7.94 4.98 -12.70
CA LEU A 124 7.70 6.39 -13.01
C LEU A 124 6.27 6.82 -12.63
N LYS A 125 6.14 8.05 -12.12
CA LYS A 125 4.84 8.67 -11.81
C LYS A 125 3.96 8.83 -13.07
N ALA A 126 4.57 9.16 -14.21
CA ALA A 126 3.85 9.29 -15.48
C ALA A 126 3.13 7.99 -15.86
N THR A 127 3.80 6.85 -15.64
CA THR A 127 3.23 5.51 -15.85
C THR A 127 2.05 5.22 -14.92
N VAL A 128 2.09 5.68 -13.65
CA VAL A 128 0.94 5.57 -12.73
C VAL A 128 -0.30 6.24 -13.33
N VAL A 129 -0.14 7.47 -13.82
CA VAL A 129 -1.24 8.26 -14.38
C VAL A 129 -1.79 7.62 -15.66
N GLU A 130 -0.91 7.19 -16.55
CA GLU A 130 -1.28 6.55 -17.81
C GLU A 130 -2.02 5.22 -17.60
N LEU A 131 -1.44 4.34 -16.77
CA LEU A 131 -2.05 3.05 -16.45
C LEU A 131 -3.40 3.23 -15.74
N LYS A 132 -3.51 4.18 -14.79
CA LYS A 132 -4.78 4.49 -14.13
C LYS A 132 -5.84 4.85 -15.17
N LYS A 133 -5.53 5.78 -16.08
CA LYS A 133 -6.46 6.21 -17.13
C LYS A 133 -6.88 5.05 -18.04
N SER A 134 -5.92 4.26 -18.54
CA SER A 134 -6.22 3.16 -19.47
C SER A 134 -7.00 2.03 -18.81
N LEU A 135 -6.62 1.62 -17.60
CA LEU A 135 -7.30 0.53 -16.89
C LEU A 135 -8.71 0.96 -16.47
N SER A 136 -8.89 2.23 -16.06
CA SER A 136 -10.22 2.78 -15.75
C SER A 136 -11.13 2.75 -17.00
N ALA A 137 -10.61 3.17 -18.15
CA ALA A 137 -11.34 3.12 -19.42
C ALA A 137 -11.67 1.67 -19.86
N SER A 138 -10.93 0.68 -19.36
CA SER A 138 -11.13 -0.74 -19.64
C SER A 138 -12.04 -1.47 -18.64
N GLY A 139 -12.70 -0.73 -17.74
CA GLY A 139 -13.62 -1.29 -16.74
C GLY A 139 -12.92 -1.91 -15.53
N VAL A 140 -11.70 -1.46 -15.21
CA VAL A 140 -10.99 -1.87 -13.98
C VAL A 140 -11.19 -0.81 -12.91
N SER A 141 -11.61 -1.25 -11.72
CA SER A 141 -11.60 -0.39 -10.54
C SER A 141 -10.16 -0.17 -10.09
N VAL A 142 -9.62 1.00 -10.42
CA VAL A 142 -8.20 1.33 -10.26
C VAL A 142 -8.00 2.73 -9.68
N ASP A 143 -6.97 2.88 -8.85
CA ASP A 143 -6.50 4.18 -8.39
C ASP A 143 -4.97 4.24 -8.39
N GLY A 144 -4.42 5.44 -8.19
CA GLY A 144 -2.98 5.68 -8.25
C GLY A 144 -2.46 6.27 -6.94
N LEU A 145 -1.32 5.78 -6.46
CA LEU A 145 -0.61 6.31 -5.30
C LEU A 145 0.78 6.80 -5.75
N GLN A 146 0.96 8.12 -5.75
CA GLN A 146 2.21 8.77 -6.15
C GLN A 146 2.61 9.85 -5.17
N GLY A 147 3.89 10.24 -5.19
CA GLY A 147 4.47 11.15 -4.20
C GLY A 147 3.96 12.60 -4.24
N ASP A 148 3.22 12.99 -5.29
CA ASP A 148 2.70 14.36 -5.44
C ASP A 148 1.28 14.54 -4.89
N LEU A 149 0.65 13.45 -4.40
CA LEU A 149 -0.66 13.54 -3.78
C LEU A 149 -0.58 14.27 -2.44
N GLU A 150 -1.51 15.19 -2.21
CA GLU A 150 -1.68 15.75 -0.87
C GLU A 150 -2.07 14.65 0.12
N GLN A 151 -1.74 14.85 1.40
CA GLN A 151 -2.02 13.84 2.43
C GLN A 151 -3.50 13.43 2.47
N PHE A 152 -4.41 14.39 2.28
CA PHE A 152 -5.84 14.13 2.22
C PHE A 152 -6.25 13.25 1.02
N GLU A 153 -5.66 13.46 -0.15
CA GLU A 153 -5.90 12.62 -1.33
C GLU A 153 -5.31 11.22 -1.12
N ARG A 154 -4.12 11.14 -0.52
CA ARG A 154 -3.49 9.87 -0.14
C ARG A 154 -4.40 9.07 0.79
N ASP A 155 -4.96 9.71 1.81
CA ASP A 155 -5.86 9.05 2.77
C ASP A 155 -7.14 8.55 2.09
N ARG A 156 -7.69 9.30 1.12
CA ARG A 156 -8.86 8.90 0.33
C ARG A 156 -8.59 7.68 -0.54
N VAL A 157 -7.49 7.70 -1.31
CA VAL A 157 -7.07 6.57 -2.15
C VAL A 157 -6.88 5.32 -1.29
N MET A 158 -6.21 5.47 -0.16
CA MET A 158 -5.96 4.37 0.76
C MET A 158 -7.24 3.84 1.42
N ALA A 159 -8.18 4.72 1.76
CA ALA A 159 -9.49 4.30 2.28
C ALA A 159 -10.28 3.52 1.22
N LYS A 160 -10.34 4.00 -0.04
CA LYS A 160 -11.00 3.27 -1.14
C LYS A 160 -10.42 1.87 -1.33
N PHE A 161 -9.10 1.75 -1.27
CA PHE A 161 -8.42 0.48 -1.47
C PHE A 161 -8.68 -0.49 -0.31
N ARG A 162 -8.56 -0.05 0.95
CA ARG A 162 -8.87 -0.89 2.12
C ARG A 162 -10.35 -1.27 2.24
N ASN A 163 -11.24 -0.43 1.72
CA ASN A 163 -12.68 -0.69 1.61
C ASN A 163 -13.05 -1.53 0.38
N GLN A 164 -12.07 -2.01 -0.39
CA GLN A 164 -12.24 -2.76 -1.63
C GLN A 164 -13.02 -2.00 -2.73
N SER A 165 -13.26 -0.70 -2.58
CA SER A 165 -13.86 0.14 -3.63
C SER A 165 -12.91 0.36 -4.80
N THR A 166 -11.61 0.29 -4.52
CA THR A 166 -10.54 0.16 -5.53
C THR A 166 -9.98 -1.26 -5.46
N ARG A 167 -9.99 -1.99 -6.58
CA ARG A 167 -9.39 -3.34 -6.65
C ARG A 167 -7.90 -3.30 -6.94
N VAL A 168 -7.48 -2.37 -7.81
CA VAL A 168 -6.10 -2.26 -8.28
C VAL A 168 -5.51 -0.91 -7.84
N LEU A 169 -4.43 -0.93 -7.09
CA LEU A 169 -3.69 0.26 -6.72
C LEU A 169 -2.38 0.31 -7.51
N ILE A 170 -2.18 1.32 -8.33
CA ILE A 170 -0.91 1.53 -9.04
C ILE A 170 -0.02 2.44 -8.20
N ALA A 171 1.21 2.04 -7.90
CA ALA A 171 2.09 2.82 -7.04
C ALA A 171 3.53 2.85 -7.59
N THR A 172 4.23 3.96 -7.32
CA THR A 172 5.69 3.98 -7.41
C THR A 172 6.30 3.32 -6.19
N ASP A 173 7.57 2.87 -6.26
CA ASP A 173 8.27 2.32 -5.09
C ASP A 173 8.16 3.25 -3.89
N VAL A 174 8.49 4.53 -4.07
CA VAL A 174 8.50 5.53 -2.98
C VAL A 174 7.13 5.69 -2.35
N ALA A 175 6.08 5.81 -3.17
CA ALA A 175 4.73 6.00 -2.67
C ALA A 175 4.14 4.72 -2.06
N GLY A 176 4.59 3.57 -2.56
CA GLY A 176 4.18 2.23 -2.16
C GLY A 176 4.86 1.68 -0.91
N ARG A 177 5.98 2.28 -0.48
CA ARG A 177 6.61 1.93 0.80
C ARG A 177 5.69 2.33 1.96
N GLY A 178 5.56 1.46 2.95
CA GLY A 178 4.70 1.72 4.10
C GLY A 178 3.20 1.77 3.77
N ILE A 179 2.76 1.27 2.60
CA ILE A 179 1.34 0.95 2.43
C ILE A 179 1.01 -0.17 3.43
N ASP A 180 0.31 0.22 4.49
CA ASP A 180 -0.30 -0.69 5.45
C ASP A 180 -1.60 -1.27 4.85
N VAL A 181 -1.40 -2.25 3.98
CA VAL A 181 -2.47 -3.07 3.40
C VAL A 181 -2.20 -4.52 3.76
N GLU A 182 -3.10 -5.06 4.57
CA GLU A 182 -3.02 -6.44 5.02
C GLU A 182 -3.32 -7.39 3.85
N ALA A 183 -2.46 -8.40 3.67
CA ALA A 183 -2.69 -9.60 2.87
C ALA A 183 -3.36 -9.37 1.49
N LEU A 184 -2.64 -8.70 0.58
CA LEU A 184 -3.09 -8.54 -0.81
C LEU A 184 -3.26 -9.89 -1.51
N ASP A 185 -4.22 -10.00 -2.43
CA ASP A 185 -4.36 -11.21 -3.25
C ASP A 185 -3.25 -11.30 -4.30
N ALA A 186 -2.87 -10.15 -4.87
CA ALA A 186 -1.82 -10.08 -5.89
C ALA A 186 -0.89 -8.88 -5.74
N VAL A 187 0.38 -9.10 -6.06
CA VAL A 187 1.39 -8.07 -6.29
C VAL A 187 1.87 -8.21 -7.74
N ILE A 188 1.83 -7.12 -8.49
CA ILE A 188 2.25 -7.11 -9.89
C ILE A 188 3.41 -6.12 -10.04
N ASN A 189 4.58 -6.61 -10.41
CA ASN A 189 5.70 -5.79 -10.84
C ASN A 189 5.49 -5.46 -12.32
N PHE A 190 4.86 -4.31 -12.59
CA PHE A 190 4.79 -3.80 -13.95
C PHE A 190 6.20 -3.46 -14.44
N ASP A 191 6.98 -2.76 -13.60
CA ASP A 191 8.41 -2.60 -13.81
C ASP A 191 9.19 -3.36 -12.75
N LEU A 192 10.14 -4.21 -13.14
CA LEU A 192 11.05 -4.84 -12.20
C LEU A 192 11.93 -3.77 -11.51
N PRO A 193 12.15 -3.91 -10.19
CA PRO A 193 13.04 -3.01 -9.47
C PRO A 193 14.48 -3.15 -9.98
N MET A 194 15.27 -2.10 -9.81
CA MET A 194 16.67 -2.08 -10.24
C MET A 194 17.58 -3.02 -9.43
N GLN A 195 17.17 -3.34 -8.20
CA GLN A 195 17.87 -4.22 -7.27
C GLN A 195 16.90 -5.28 -6.76
N ALA A 196 17.42 -6.36 -6.18
CA ALA A 196 16.60 -7.48 -5.74
C ALA A 196 15.87 -7.23 -4.40
N GLU A 197 16.43 -6.40 -3.52
CA GLU A 197 15.89 -6.15 -2.19
C GLU A 197 14.51 -5.49 -2.23
N PRO A 198 14.22 -4.49 -3.11
CA PRO A 198 12.87 -3.99 -3.29
C PRO A 198 11.90 -5.06 -3.80
N TYR A 199 12.34 -6.01 -4.63
CA TYR A 199 11.48 -7.08 -5.15
C TYR A 199 10.87 -7.90 -4.01
N VAL A 200 11.71 -8.36 -3.09
CA VAL A 200 11.29 -9.14 -1.90
C VAL A 200 10.27 -8.35 -1.07
N HIS A 201 10.48 -7.05 -0.91
CA HIS A 201 9.58 -6.19 -0.14
C HIS A 201 8.24 -5.93 -0.81
N ARG A 202 8.23 -5.86 -2.15
CA ARG A 202 7.00 -5.73 -2.94
C ARG A 202 6.18 -7.01 -2.81
N ILE A 203 6.77 -8.17 -3.10
CA ILE A 203 6.03 -9.45 -3.08
C ILE A 203 5.61 -9.86 -1.67
N GLY A 204 6.36 -9.47 -0.63
CA GLY A 204 5.99 -9.68 0.77
C GLY A 204 4.73 -8.93 1.24
N ARG A 205 4.02 -8.22 0.34
CA ARG A 205 2.69 -7.63 0.58
C ARG A 205 1.54 -8.61 0.32
N THR A 206 1.81 -9.74 -0.32
CA THR A 206 0.89 -10.87 -0.47
C THR A 206 1.37 -12.07 0.34
N GLY A 207 0.59 -13.15 0.39
CA GLY A 207 0.99 -14.40 1.05
C GLY A 207 1.02 -14.34 2.59
N ARG A 208 0.33 -13.36 3.21
CA ARG A 208 0.35 -13.15 4.67
C ARG A 208 -0.77 -13.94 5.38
N ALA A 209 -0.56 -14.19 6.68
CA ALA A 209 -1.56 -14.81 7.57
C ALA A 209 -2.07 -16.19 7.09
N GLY A 210 -1.19 -17.00 6.48
CA GLY A 210 -1.52 -18.35 6.01
C GLY A 210 -2.35 -18.41 4.73
N ARG A 211 -2.57 -17.28 4.05
CA ARG A 211 -3.17 -17.25 2.71
C ARG A 211 -2.11 -17.38 1.64
N ALA A 212 -2.41 -18.12 0.57
CA ALA A 212 -1.59 -18.10 -0.62
C ALA A 212 -1.64 -16.70 -1.28
N GLY A 213 -0.53 -16.30 -1.87
CA GLY A 213 -0.37 -15.01 -2.55
C GLY A 213 0.07 -15.18 -3.99
N LEU A 214 -0.25 -14.21 -4.84
CA LEU A 214 0.24 -14.16 -6.22
C LEU A 214 1.21 -13.01 -6.41
N ALA A 215 2.40 -13.30 -6.95
CA ALA A 215 3.36 -12.31 -7.39
C ALA A 215 3.64 -12.47 -8.88
N VAL A 216 3.25 -11.47 -9.67
CA VAL A 216 3.47 -11.46 -11.12
C VAL A 216 4.55 -10.46 -11.48
N SER A 217 5.47 -10.85 -12.36
CA SER A 217 6.49 -9.96 -12.94
C SER A 217 6.29 -9.82 -14.44
N ILE A 218 6.13 -8.59 -14.95
CA ILE A 218 6.16 -8.32 -16.39
C ILE A 218 7.61 -8.01 -16.78
N VAL A 219 8.15 -8.80 -17.71
CA VAL A 219 9.57 -8.77 -18.07
C VAL A 219 9.72 -8.39 -19.53
N THR A 220 10.62 -7.46 -19.82
CA THR A 220 11.02 -7.13 -21.19
C THR A 220 12.38 -7.74 -21.51
N PRO A 221 12.80 -7.78 -22.80
CA PRO A 221 14.14 -8.25 -23.16
C PRO A 221 15.28 -7.51 -22.44
N ARG A 222 15.04 -6.27 -21.97
CA ARG A 222 16.03 -5.44 -21.26
C ARG A 222 16.18 -5.80 -19.78
N ASP A 223 15.26 -6.59 -19.23
CA ASP A 223 15.21 -6.89 -17.79
C ASP A 223 15.98 -8.16 -17.41
N GLY A 224 16.62 -8.86 -18.36
CA GLY A 224 17.29 -10.15 -18.13
C GLY A 224 18.23 -10.14 -16.92
N ARG A 225 19.09 -9.12 -16.80
CA ARG A 225 20.01 -9.00 -15.66
C ARG A 225 19.27 -8.82 -14.33
N LYS A 226 18.18 -8.04 -14.30
CA LYS A 226 17.38 -7.86 -13.09
C LYS A 226 16.72 -9.16 -12.66
N VAL A 227 16.24 -9.95 -13.62
CA VAL A 227 15.66 -11.28 -13.36
C VAL A 227 16.72 -12.19 -12.73
N ASP A 228 17.93 -12.23 -13.29
CA ASP A 228 19.02 -13.04 -12.75
C ASP A 228 19.38 -12.63 -11.32
N ASP A 229 19.54 -11.32 -11.08
CA ASP A 229 19.84 -10.76 -9.76
C ASP A 229 18.73 -11.10 -8.73
N ILE A 230 17.46 -11.00 -9.13
CA ILE A 230 16.30 -11.36 -8.28
C ILE A 230 16.29 -12.86 -7.97
N GLN A 231 16.51 -13.71 -8.97
CA GLN A 231 16.52 -15.17 -8.76
C GLN A 231 17.68 -15.59 -7.87
N LEU A 232 18.85 -14.96 -8.03
CA LEU A 232 20.01 -15.20 -7.19
C LEU A 232 19.74 -14.81 -5.74
N ALA A 233 19.18 -13.62 -5.51
CA ALA A 233 18.91 -13.10 -4.17
C ALA A 233 17.78 -13.85 -3.45
N THR A 234 16.76 -14.29 -4.19
CA THR A 234 15.61 -15.00 -3.60
C THR A 234 15.82 -16.51 -3.51
N GLY A 235 16.74 -17.07 -4.31
CA GLY A 235 16.88 -18.52 -4.50
C GLY A 235 15.68 -19.15 -5.22
N VAL A 236 14.75 -18.35 -5.74
CA VAL A 236 13.52 -18.80 -6.42
C VAL A 236 13.64 -18.50 -7.91
N LYS A 237 13.40 -19.50 -8.74
CA LYS A 237 13.32 -19.32 -10.19
C LYS A 237 11.97 -18.72 -10.58
N LEU A 238 11.98 -17.65 -11.37
CA LEU A 238 10.74 -17.06 -11.90
C LEU A 238 10.25 -17.87 -13.09
N GLU A 239 9.30 -18.75 -12.84
CA GLU A 239 8.71 -19.58 -13.89
C GLU A 239 7.94 -18.74 -14.90
N ARG A 240 8.11 -19.05 -16.19
CA ARG A 240 7.51 -18.30 -17.29
C ARG A 240 6.07 -18.77 -17.50
N GLY A 241 5.12 -17.86 -17.36
CA GLY A 241 3.73 -18.08 -17.69
C GLY A 241 3.49 -18.05 -19.20
N ASP A 242 2.46 -18.76 -19.65
CA ASP A 242 2.05 -18.78 -21.05
C ASP A 242 1.17 -17.56 -21.36
N VAL A 243 1.69 -16.63 -22.16
CA VAL A 243 0.97 -15.42 -22.58
C VAL A 243 -0.23 -15.78 -23.45
N GLU A 244 -0.18 -16.86 -24.25
CA GLU A 244 -1.29 -17.26 -25.14
C GLU A 244 -2.48 -17.79 -24.35
N SER A 245 -2.24 -18.36 -23.16
CA SER A 245 -3.30 -18.81 -22.25
C SER A 245 -4.09 -17.65 -21.61
N LEU A 246 -3.56 -16.42 -21.63
CA LEU A 246 -4.23 -15.27 -21.04
C LEU A 246 -5.37 -14.78 -21.95
N PRO A 247 -6.52 -14.36 -21.37
CA PRO A 247 -7.64 -13.85 -22.15
C PRO A 247 -7.21 -12.64 -22.98
N SER A 248 -7.93 -12.37 -24.07
CA SER A 248 -7.68 -11.20 -24.92
C SER A 248 -7.90 -9.89 -24.17
N ALA A 249 -7.16 -8.85 -24.59
CA ALA A 249 -7.39 -7.48 -24.15
C ALA A 249 -8.69 -6.88 -24.74
N ASP A 250 -9.31 -7.53 -25.73
CA ASP A 250 -10.53 -7.05 -26.40
C ASP A 250 -11.67 -6.81 -25.39
N PRO A 251 -12.24 -5.60 -25.33
CA PRO A 251 -13.31 -5.25 -24.40
C PRO A 251 -14.63 -5.98 -24.65
N ARG A 252 -14.87 -6.53 -25.86
CA ARG A 252 -16.19 -7.09 -26.24
C ARG A 252 -16.61 -8.33 -25.44
N ASN A 253 -15.65 -9.10 -24.93
CA ASN A 253 -15.89 -10.30 -24.10
C ASN A 253 -15.19 -10.20 -22.74
N ALA A 254 -14.87 -8.98 -22.32
CA ALA A 254 -14.06 -8.75 -21.13
C ALA A 254 -14.88 -8.92 -19.84
N VAL A 255 -14.34 -9.70 -18.89
CA VAL A 255 -14.81 -9.68 -17.51
C VAL A 255 -14.55 -8.29 -16.92
N SER A 256 -15.60 -7.66 -16.40
CA SER A 256 -15.48 -6.38 -15.68
C SER A 256 -14.73 -6.60 -14.38
N LEU A 257 -13.72 -5.78 -14.13
CA LEU A 257 -12.97 -5.74 -12.87
C LEU A 257 -13.38 -4.50 -12.06
N GLU A 258 -14.62 -4.09 -12.20
CA GLU A 258 -15.20 -3.09 -11.31
C GLU A 258 -15.34 -3.65 -9.89
N SER A 259 -15.38 -2.74 -8.92
CA SER A 259 -15.69 -3.11 -7.54
C SER A 259 -17.20 -3.25 -7.34
N THR A 260 -17.58 -4.16 -6.45
CA THR A 260 -18.93 -4.28 -5.89
C THR A 260 -19.16 -3.37 -4.69
N TRP A 261 -18.16 -2.61 -4.26
CA TRP A 261 -18.19 -1.69 -3.13
C TRP A 261 -17.90 -0.26 -3.57
N ASP A 262 -18.58 0.70 -2.95
CA ASP A 262 -18.25 2.12 -3.04
C ASP A 262 -17.85 2.63 -1.65
N THR A 263 -17.03 3.68 -1.59
CA THR A 263 -16.62 4.31 -0.33
C THR A 263 -17.30 5.67 -0.18
N LEU A 264 -17.98 5.86 0.95
CA LEU A 264 -18.51 7.15 1.37
C LEU A 264 -17.57 7.81 2.39
N TYR A 265 -17.32 9.08 2.20
CA TYR A 265 -16.63 9.96 3.13
C TYR A 265 -17.63 10.70 4.02
N ILE A 266 -17.32 10.79 5.31
CA ILE A 266 -18.08 11.51 6.31
C ILE A 266 -17.12 12.49 6.99
N SER A 267 -17.47 13.78 7.03
CA SER A 267 -16.67 14.83 7.67
C SER A 267 -16.76 14.82 9.21
N ALA A 268 -16.59 13.65 9.82
CA ALA A 268 -16.57 13.47 11.26
C ALA A 268 -15.78 12.24 11.66
N GLY A 269 -15.08 12.33 12.78
CA GLY A 269 -14.17 11.28 13.25
C GLY A 269 -14.21 11.05 14.76
N ARG A 270 -13.12 10.51 15.31
CA ARG A 270 -12.98 10.22 16.75
C ARG A 270 -13.15 11.47 17.61
N LYS A 271 -12.67 12.63 17.15
CA LYS A 271 -12.81 13.91 17.87
C LYS A 271 -14.24 14.41 17.92
N ASP A 272 -15.09 13.97 16.98
CA ASP A 272 -16.54 14.17 17.02
C ASP A 272 -17.27 13.10 17.84
N LYS A 273 -16.52 12.25 18.56
CA LYS A 273 -17.02 11.07 19.29
C LYS A 273 -17.75 10.08 18.38
N MET A 274 -17.39 10.03 17.09
CA MET A 274 -17.94 9.06 16.15
C MET A 274 -17.42 7.65 16.47
N ARG A 275 -18.31 6.67 16.38
CA ARG A 275 -18.02 5.23 16.50
C ARG A 275 -18.57 4.50 15.27
N PRO A 276 -18.02 3.33 14.90
CA PRO A 276 -18.55 2.53 13.80
C PRO A 276 -20.05 2.24 13.93
N GLY A 277 -20.52 1.91 15.13
CA GLY A 277 -21.94 1.66 15.41
C GLY A 277 -22.85 2.85 15.15
N ASP A 278 -22.36 4.10 15.29
CA ASP A 278 -23.14 5.29 14.99
C ASP A 278 -23.44 5.40 13.48
N ILE A 279 -22.45 5.10 12.65
CA ILE A 279 -22.58 5.12 11.17
C ILE A 279 -23.42 3.93 10.71
N LEU A 280 -23.15 2.74 11.26
CA LEU A 280 -23.93 1.54 10.96
C LEU A 280 -25.41 1.76 11.27
N GLY A 281 -25.74 2.25 12.47
CA GLY A 281 -27.13 2.52 12.86
C GLY A 281 -27.80 3.59 11.99
N ALA A 282 -27.06 4.60 11.51
CA ALA A 282 -27.60 5.59 10.58
C ALA A 282 -27.90 5.00 9.19
N LEU A 283 -27.20 3.94 8.78
CA LEU A 283 -27.39 3.24 7.51
C LEU A 283 -28.41 2.10 7.60
N THR A 284 -28.56 1.43 8.75
CA THR A 284 -29.38 0.21 8.87
C THR A 284 -30.62 0.36 9.75
N GLY A 285 -30.70 1.40 10.58
CA GLY A 285 -31.85 1.63 11.47
C GLY A 285 -33.15 1.95 10.71
N GLU A 286 -34.24 2.25 11.43
CA GLU A 286 -35.56 2.53 10.82
C GLU A 286 -35.53 3.66 9.77
N ALA A 287 -34.68 4.66 9.95
CA ALA A 287 -34.44 5.73 8.97
C ALA A 287 -33.46 5.32 7.85
N GLY A 288 -32.61 4.32 8.13
CA GLY A 288 -31.50 3.88 7.33
C GLY A 288 -31.85 2.77 6.34
N GLY A 289 -32.72 1.81 6.70
CA GLY A 289 -33.37 0.84 5.81
C GLY A 289 -32.49 0.06 4.84
N LEU A 290 -31.18 -0.07 5.10
CA LEU A 290 -30.26 -0.95 4.36
C LEU A 290 -30.01 -2.22 5.17
N ASP A 291 -29.69 -3.31 4.48
CA ASP A 291 -29.24 -4.52 5.14
C ASP A 291 -27.85 -4.30 5.76
N ALA A 292 -27.58 -4.88 6.93
CA ALA A 292 -26.26 -4.81 7.54
C ALA A 292 -25.17 -5.40 6.63
N THR A 293 -25.52 -6.37 5.78
CA THR A 293 -24.63 -6.97 4.78
C THR A 293 -24.31 -6.03 3.61
N ASP A 294 -25.09 -4.96 3.42
CA ASP A 294 -24.77 -3.89 2.47
C ASP A 294 -23.71 -2.92 3.00
N VAL A 295 -23.36 -2.98 4.28
CA VAL A 295 -22.39 -2.11 4.94
C VAL A 295 -21.12 -2.90 5.22
N GLY A 296 -20.02 -2.48 4.60
CA GLY A 296 -18.71 -3.10 4.78
C GLY A 296 -17.90 -2.43 5.87
N LYS A 297 -16.58 -2.37 5.66
CA LYS A 297 -15.63 -1.80 6.61
C LYS A 297 -15.95 -0.33 6.91
N ILE A 298 -15.89 0.03 8.20
CA ILE A 298 -16.03 1.41 8.69
C ILE A 298 -14.71 1.83 9.33
N GLU A 299 -14.03 2.78 8.70
CA GLU A 299 -12.77 3.35 9.17
C GLU A 299 -13.02 4.71 9.83
N ILE A 300 -12.68 4.84 11.11
CA ILE A 300 -12.79 6.11 11.83
C ILE A 300 -11.38 6.67 12.05
N GLN A 301 -11.12 7.84 11.47
CA GLN A 301 -9.93 8.65 11.72
C GLN A 301 -10.28 9.79 12.69
N ASP A 302 -9.33 10.67 13.00
CA ASP A 302 -9.54 11.70 14.03
C ASP A 302 -10.63 12.71 13.68
N HIS A 303 -10.67 13.14 12.41
CA HIS A 303 -11.59 14.19 11.92
C HIS A 303 -12.56 13.70 10.85
N VAL A 304 -12.35 12.50 10.32
CA VAL A 304 -13.10 11.98 9.18
C VAL A 304 -13.36 10.49 9.37
N ALA A 305 -14.37 9.98 8.66
CA ALA A 305 -14.67 8.57 8.60
C ALA A 305 -14.95 8.15 7.16
N TYR A 306 -14.64 6.89 6.88
CA TYR A 306 -14.92 6.24 5.60
C TYR A 306 -15.75 4.98 5.84
N VAL A 307 -16.77 4.76 5.04
CA VAL A 307 -17.60 3.55 5.10
C VAL A 307 -17.72 2.93 3.72
N ALA A 308 -17.44 1.63 3.64
CA ALA A 308 -17.72 0.83 2.46
C ALA A 308 -19.22 0.50 2.43
N VAL A 309 -19.85 0.67 1.27
CA VAL A 309 -21.24 0.28 1.03
C VAL A 309 -21.35 -0.48 -0.28
N ALA A 310 -22.24 -1.48 -0.35
CA ALA A 310 -22.43 -2.23 -1.57
C ALA A 310 -22.86 -1.27 -2.71
N ARG A 311 -22.21 -1.37 -3.87
CA ARG A 311 -22.38 -0.45 -5.01
C ARG A 311 -23.84 -0.35 -5.46
N ARG A 312 -24.60 -1.46 -5.35
CA ARG A 312 -26.04 -1.51 -5.61
C ARG A 312 -26.88 -0.54 -4.77
N VAL A 313 -26.46 -0.23 -3.54
CA VAL A 313 -27.18 0.67 -2.62
C VAL A 313 -26.45 1.98 -2.34
N SER A 314 -25.25 2.17 -2.90
CA SER A 314 -24.40 3.34 -2.69
C SER A 314 -25.11 4.68 -2.87
N ARG A 315 -25.95 4.81 -3.90
CA ARG A 315 -26.72 6.04 -4.14
C ARG A 315 -27.74 6.32 -3.03
N VAL A 316 -28.41 5.27 -2.55
CA VAL A 316 -29.40 5.36 -1.47
C VAL A 316 -28.71 5.67 -0.15
N ALA A 317 -27.61 4.96 0.17
CA ALA A 317 -26.78 5.20 1.33
C ALA A 317 -26.28 6.65 1.40
N PHE A 318 -25.75 7.16 0.28
CA PHE A 318 -25.30 8.55 0.16
C PHE A 318 -26.42 9.55 0.46
N GLN A 319 -27.59 9.36 -0.14
CA GLN A 319 -28.72 10.26 0.06
C GLN A 319 -29.19 10.25 1.53
N ARG A 320 -29.34 9.06 2.12
CA ARG A 320 -29.77 8.89 3.52
C ARG A 320 -28.82 9.55 4.50
N LEU A 321 -27.51 9.34 4.35
CA LEU A 321 -26.52 10.00 5.21
C LEU A 321 -26.48 11.52 5.00
N SER A 322 -26.72 12.00 3.78
CA SER A 322 -26.69 13.43 3.45
C SER A 322 -27.90 14.18 4.04
N GLU A 323 -29.08 13.58 4.02
CA GLU A 323 -30.33 14.19 4.51
C GLU A 323 -30.55 13.95 6.01
N GLY A 324 -30.08 12.79 6.48
CA GLY A 324 -30.26 12.27 7.83
C GLY A 324 -29.35 12.92 8.88
N ARG A 325 -29.31 12.29 10.06
CA ARG A 325 -28.48 12.72 11.18
C ARG A 325 -27.75 11.53 11.77
N ILE A 326 -26.48 11.71 12.09
CA ILE A 326 -25.67 10.76 12.85
C ILE A 326 -25.52 11.37 14.24
N LYS A 327 -26.00 10.68 15.28
CA LYS A 327 -26.05 11.21 16.67
C LYS A 327 -26.72 12.59 16.77
N GLY A 328 -27.82 12.78 16.03
CA GLY A 328 -28.58 14.03 16.06
C GLY A 328 -27.94 15.22 15.33
N ARG A 329 -26.77 15.04 14.69
CA ARG A 329 -26.05 16.08 13.93
C ARG A 329 -25.96 15.74 12.44
N ARG A 330 -25.87 16.77 11.59
CA ARG A 330 -25.60 16.63 10.16
C ARG A 330 -24.11 16.75 9.89
N TYR A 331 -23.63 15.99 8.92
CA TYR A 331 -22.24 15.98 8.49
C TYR A 331 -22.17 16.07 6.97
N LYS A 332 -21.05 16.57 6.44
CA LYS A 332 -20.82 16.59 5.00
C LYS A 332 -20.51 15.15 4.56
N ILE A 333 -21.28 14.67 3.59
CA ILE A 333 -21.11 13.35 3.00
C ILE A 333 -20.61 13.52 1.56
N GLU A 334 -19.64 12.72 1.15
CA GLU A 334 -19.15 12.68 -0.22
C GLU A 334 -19.02 11.24 -0.69
N ARG A 335 -19.33 10.97 -1.96
CA ARG A 335 -18.92 9.72 -2.61
C ARG A 335 -17.48 9.90 -3.07
N VAL A 336 -16.57 9.06 -2.59
CA VAL A 336 -15.17 9.12 -3.00
C VAL A 336 -15.07 8.45 -4.37
N LYS A 337 -15.17 9.26 -5.43
CA LYS A 337 -15.13 8.78 -6.83
C LYS A 337 -13.75 8.28 -7.22
#